data_AF-A0A8C6YG09-F1
#
_entry.id   AF-A0A8C6YG09-F1
#
_cell.length_a   1.000
_cell.length_b   1.000
_cell.length_c   1.000
_cell.angle_alpha   90.00
_cell.angle_beta   90.00
_cell.angle_gamma   90.00
#
_symmetry.space_group_name_H-M   'P 1'
#
loop_
_entity.id
_entity.type
_entity.pdbx_description
1 polymer ?
#
loop_
_entity_poly.entity_id
_entity_poly.type
_entity_poly.pdbx_seq_one_letter_code
_entity_poly.pdbx_strand_id
1 'polypeptide(L)'
;MGPGLSGSGVLPPEPPEFAAARQRNKVSLKVSCDPTHLSGLSGASGIEELAGILGASITFRLETSPPYENVTWSKMDGNKSINIVKVTFAEPCGHQVSLPAFLNRVNISKDCRELHLSHLKQEDAGRYSAQIVLPKKAELVESFDLQVSSKYPSHVIPDVLPLPSGLESAFCPQQSGSSFYPPWKDRRLSQP
;
A
#
# COMPACT_ATOMS: atom_id res chain seq x y z
N MET A 1 -34.52 -13.14 -79.79
CA MET A 1 -33.58 -14.28 -79.87
C MET A 1 -32.26 -13.81 -79.26
N GLY A 2 -31.64 -14.42 -78.26
CA GLY A 2 -32.00 -15.52 -77.38
C GLY A 2 -31.32 -15.32 -76.01
N PRO A 3 -31.66 -16.13 -74.99
CA PRO A 3 -30.97 -16.10 -73.71
C PRO A 3 -29.73 -17.01 -73.77
N GLY A 4 -28.54 -16.42 -73.54
CA GLY A 4 -27.26 -17.13 -73.45
C GLY A 4 -26.92 -17.46 -72.01
N LEU A 5 -27.09 -18.73 -71.65
CA LEU A 5 -26.53 -19.40 -70.48
C LEU A 5 -25.02 -19.62 -70.66
N SER A 6 -24.21 -19.32 -69.64
CA SER A 6 -23.06 -20.15 -69.21
C SER A 6 -22.19 -19.37 -68.22
N GLY A 7 -22.43 -19.59 -66.94
CA GLY A 7 -21.42 -19.40 -65.90
C GLY A 7 -20.95 -20.79 -65.46
N SER A 8 -19.83 -21.25 -66.01
CA SER A 8 -19.17 -22.48 -65.57
C SER A 8 -18.56 -22.27 -64.18
N GLY A 9 -18.76 -23.26 -63.32
CA GLY A 9 -18.30 -23.26 -61.94
C GLY A 9 -16.81 -23.49 -61.78
N VAL A 10 -16.32 -23.10 -60.59
CA VAL A 10 -15.19 -23.72 -59.91
C VAL A 10 -15.53 -23.70 -58.41
N LEU A 11 -15.67 -24.88 -57.82
CA LEU A 11 -15.77 -25.07 -56.37
C LEU A 11 -14.50 -24.55 -55.68
N PRO A 12 -14.60 -23.75 -54.62
CA PRO A 12 -13.46 -23.53 -53.72
C PRO A 12 -13.25 -24.74 -52.79
N PRO A 13 -12.00 -25.01 -52.36
CA PRO A 13 -11.64 -26.16 -51.54
C PRO A 13 -12.17 -26.04 -50.11
N GLU A 14 -12.53 -27.20 -49.52
CA GLU A 14 -12.95 -27.31 -48.11
C GLU A 14 -11.86 -26.83 -47.14
N PRO A 15 -12.23 -26.10 -46.07
CA PRO A 15 -11.27 -25.67 -45.06
C PRO A 15 -10.86 -26.81 -44.11
N PRO A 16 -9.62 -26.80 -43.61
CA PRO A 16 -9.14 -27.81 -42.68
C PRO A 16 -9.83 -27.72 -41.31
N GLU A 17 -10.16 -28.90 -40.79
CA GLU A 17 -10.70 -29.19 -39.48
C GLU A 17 -9.92 -28.47 -38.36
N PHE A 18 -10.53 -27.45 -37.76
CA PHE A 18 -9.96 -26.76 -36.60
C PHE A 18 -10.06 -27.67 -35.37
N ALA A 19 -9.00 -28.44 -35.11
CA ALA A 19 -8.76 -29.06 -33.81
C ALA A 19 -8.67 -27.95 -32.74
N ALA A 20 -9.74 -27.77 -31.98
CA ALA A 20 -9.79 -26.84 -30.86
C ALA A 20 -8.88 -27.32 -29.71
N ALA A 21 -7.60 -26.93 -29.76
CA ALA A 21 -6.70 -27.07 -28.63
C ALA A 21 -7.13 -26.11 -27.51
N ARG A 22 -7.73 -26.66 -26.46
CA ARG A 22 -8.14 -25.92 -25.26
C ARG A 22 -6.88 -25.53 -24.47
N GLN A 23 -6.28 -24.40 -24.81
CA GLN A 23 -5.17 -23.82 -24.05
C GLN A 23 -5.70 -23.40 -22.66
N ARG A 24 -5.48 -24.23 -21.64
CA ARG A 24 -5.70 -23.84 -20.25
C ARG A 24 -4.61 -22.83 -19.88
N ASN A 25 -4.91 -21.55 -19.95
CA ASN A 25 -4.12 -20.52 -19.27
C ASN A 25 -4.19 -20.77 -17.77
N LYS A 26 -3.17 -21.46 -17.25
CA LYS A 26 -2.98 -21.66 -15.83
C LYS A 26 -2.46 -20.34 -15.26
N VAL A 27 -3.37 -19.46 -14.85
CA VAL A 27 -3.03 -18.26 -14.08
C VAL A 27 -2.49 -18.73 -12.75
N SER A 28 -1.18 -18.82 -12.64
CA SER A 28 -0.52 -19.07 -11.36
C SER A 28 -0.54 -17.76 -10.59
N LEU A 29 -1.55 -17.57 -9.73
CA LEU A 29 -1.52 -16.52 -8.71
C LEU A 29 -0.36 -16.84 -7.77
N LYS A 30 0.81 -16.25 -8.04
CA LYS A 30 1.91 -16.22 -7.07
C LYS A 30 1.52 -15.18 -6.03
N VAL A 31 1.01 -15.63 -4.88
CA VAL A 31 0.95 -14.80 -3.68
C VAL A 31 2.40 -14.61 -3.21
N SER A 32 2.95 -13.44 -3.51
CA SER A 32 4.29 -13.03 -3.07
C SER A 32 4.12 -12.23 -1.77
N CYS A 33 4.61 -12.80 -0.68
CA CYS A 33 4.75 -12.09 0.59
C CYS A 33 6.15 -11.46 0.61
N ASP A 34 6.32 -10.34 -0.09
CA ASP A 34 7.54 -9.53 -0.04
C ASP A 34 7.26 -8.23 0.74
N PRO A 35 7.98 -7.89 1.84
CA PRO A 35 7.65 -6.73 2.66
C PRO A 35 8.04 -5.37 2.06
N THR A 36 8.41 -5.29 0.77
CA THR A 36 8.98 -4.07 0.21
C THR A 36 8.42 -3.75 -1.18
N HIS A 37 7.10 -3.53 -1.28
CA HIS A 37 6.53 -2.93 -2.49
C HIS A 37 5.14 -2.31 -2.28
N LEU A 38 5.06 -1.16 -1.61
CA LEU A 38 3.90 -0.26 -1.75
C LEU A 38 4.39 1.17 -1.97
N SER A 39 4.95 1.39 -3.15
CA SER A 39 5.02 2.71 -3.77
C SER A 39 4.78 2.49 -5.26
N GLY A 40 3.56 2.74 -5.70
CA GLY A 40 3.18 2.47 -7.08
C GLY A 40 1.73 2.80 -7.40
N LEU A 41 1.49 4.08 -7.69
CA LEU A 41 0.50 4.59 -8.64
C LEU A 41 -0.98 4.42 -8.27
N SER A 42 -1.55 5.46 -7.67
CA SER A 42 -2.93 5.82 -7.97
C SER A 42 -3.02 7.31 -8.24
N GLY A 43 -2.97 7.66 -9.52
CA GLY A 43 -3.58 8.89 -10.02
C GLY A 43 -5.10 8.76 -9.91
N ALA A 44 -5.60 8.83 -8.68
CA ALA A 44 -6.97 9.10 -8.34
C ALA A 44 -6.90 10.22 -7.30
N SER A 45 -7.84 11.16 -7.35
CA SER A 45 -8.11 12.06 -6.23
C SER A 45 -8.59 11.21 -5.05
N GLY A 46 -7.66 10.52 -4.42
CA GLY A 46 -7.84 9.54 -3.36
C GLY A 46 -7.38 10.14 -2.05
N ILE A 47 -8.00 9.70 -0.97
CA ILE A 47 -7.61 10.05 0.38
C ILE A 47 -6.44 9.13 0.74
N GLU A 48 -5.31 9.68 1.17
CA GLU A 48 -4.15 8.89 1.61
C GLU A 48 -4.39 8.32 3.02
N GLU A 49 -4.24 7.02 3.20
CA GLU A 49 -4.38 6.38 4.51
C GLU A 49 -3.03 6.35 5.25
N LEU A 50 -3.01 6.90 6.47
CA LEU A 50 -1.82 6.93 7.32
C LEU A 50 -2.04 6.09 8.58
N ALA A 51 -1.13 5.16 8.85
CA ALA A 51 -1.15 4.35 10.07
C ALA A 51 -0.12 4.88 11.08
N GLY A 52 -0.63 5.53 12.12
CA GLY A 52 0.13 6.04 13.26
C GLY A 52 0.14 5.09 14.46
N ILE A 53 1.20 5.19 15.26
CA ILE A 53 1.33 4.48 16.54
C ILE A 53 1.20 5.48 17.68
N LEU A 54 0.42 5.15 18.71
CA LEU A 54 0.23 5.97 19.90
C LEU A 54 1.57 6.31 20.56
N GLY A 55 1.80 7.60 20.82
CA GLY A 55 3.04 8.17 21.34
C GLY A 55 4.14 8.40 20.30
N ALA A 56 4.04 7.84 19.10
CA ALA A 56 5.03 8.00 18.03
C ALA A 56 4.84 9.32 17.25
N SER A 57 5.61 9.49 16.18
CA SER A 57 5.45 10.59 15.23
C SER A 57 5.01 10.06 13.88
N ILE A 58 4.30 10.90 13.11
CA ILE A 58 3.88 10.61 11.74
C ILE A 58 4.19 11.80 10.85
N THR A 59 4.30 11.53 9.55
CA THR A 59 4.56 12.53 8.52
C THR A 59 3.42 12.52 7.52
N PHE A 60 2.86 13.70 7.27
CA PHE A 60 1.95 13.95 6.16
C PHE A 60 2.77 14.57 5.03
N ARG A 61 2.77 13.95 3.86
CA ARG A 61 3.57 14.39 2.72
C ARG A 61 2.66 14.90 1.62
N LEU A 62 2.91 16.10 1.13
CA LEU A 62 2.16 16.61 -0.02
C LEU A 62 2.62 15.92 -1.30
N GLU A 63 1.68 15.41 -2.08
CA GLU A 63 1.93 14.89 -3.43
C GLU A 63 2.26 16.01 -4.41
N THR A 64 1.63 17.17 -4.21
CA THR A 64 1.91 18.39 -4.97
C THR A 64 3.33 18.87 -4.74
N SER A 65 4.04 19.05 -5.84
CA SER A 65 5.38 19.62 -5.84
C SER A 65 5.33 21.16 -5.80
N PRO A 66 6.31 21.80 -5.13
CA PRO A 66 6.49 23.25 -5.21
C PRO A 66 6.74 23.74 -6.65
N PRO A 67 6.47 25.02 -6.96
CA PRO A 67 6.12 26.09 -6.03
C PRO A 67 4.63 26.17 -5.70
N TYR A 68 4.32 26.46 -4.44
CA TYR A 68 3.01 26.91 -3.95
C TYR A 68 3.22 28.13 -3.05
N GLU A 69 2.20 28.97 -2.87
CA GLU A 69 2.27 30.18 -2.04
C GLU A 69 2.15 29.83 -0.55
N ASN A 70 1.15 29.02 -0.20
CA ASN A 70 0.94 28.57 1.17
C ASN A 70 0.12 27.28 1.22
N VAL A 71 0.20 26.59 2.35
CA VAL A 71 -0.58 25.39 2.67
C VAL A 71 -1.26 25.61 4.00
N THR A 72 -2.58 25.42 4.03
CA THR A 72 -3.36 25.43 5.27
C THR A 72 -3.76 24.00 5.60
N TRP A 73 -3.25 23.48 6.71
CA TRP A 73 -3.60 22.17 7.23
C TRP A 73 -4.78 22.29 8.17
N SER A 74 -5.75 21.41 7.99
CA SER A 74 -6.96 21.35 8.79
C SER A 74 -7.29 19.92 9.19
N LYS A 75 -7.98 19.75 10.32
CA LYS A 75 -8.52 18.47 10.79
C LYS A 75 -10.04 18.57 10.86
N MET A 76 -10.69 17.51 10.43
CA MET A 76 -12.12 17.35 10.60
C MET A 76 -12.43 16.99 12.05
N ASP A 77 -13.28 17.78 12.67
CA ASP A 77 -13.88 17.53 13.97
C ASP A 77 -15.40 17.49 13.80
N GLY A 78 -15.93 16.27 13.73
CA GLY A 78 -17.29 16.03 13.25
C GLY A 78 -17.49 16.58 11.82
N ASN A 79 -18.39 17.55 11.67
CA ASN A 79 -18.71 18.19 10.39
C ASN A 79 -17.98 19.53 10.18
N LYS A 80 -17.06 19.90 11.07
CA LYS A 80 -16.32 21.16 11.00
C LYS A 80 -14.87 20.91 10.64
N SER A 81 -14.33 21.72 9.74
CA SER A 81 -12.89 21.78 9.48
C SER A 81 -12.26 22.79 10.42
N ILE A 82 -11.26 22.37 11.19
CA ILE A 82 -10.52 23.22 12.12
C ILE A 82 -9.09 23.39 11.61
N ASN A 83 -8.67 24.63 11.37
CA ASN A 83 -7.32 24.96 10.95
C ASN A 83 -6.32 24.63 12.06
N ILE A 84 -5.31 23.82 11.74
CA ILE A 84 -4.25 23.43 12.67
C ILE A 84 -3.03 24.32 12.50
N VAL A 85 -2.55 24.46 11.27
CA VAL A 85 -1.36 25.23 10.95
C VAL A 85 -1.45 25.79 9.53
N LYS A 86 -0.98 27.02 9.38
CA LYS A 86 -0.73 27.62 8.08
C LYS A 86 0.77 27.67 7.84
N VAL A 87 1.21 27.20 6.67
CA VAL A 87 2.60 27.17 6.23
C VAL A 87 2.74 28.09 5.02
N THR A 88 3.69 29.02 5.06
CA THR A 88 4.04 29.89 3.95
C THR A 88 5.33 29.40 3.30
N PHE A 89 5.30 29.24 1.98
CA PHE A 89 6.46 28.80 1.23
C PHE A 89 7.47 29.94 1.11
N ALA A 90 8.50 29.90 1.95
CA ALA A 90 9.62 30.83 2.01
C ALA A 90 10.84 30.08 2.56
N GLU A 91 12.02 30.70 2.53
CA GLU A 91 13.23 30.12 3.11
C GLU A 91 13.72 31.01 4.28
N PRO A 92 13.63 30.56 5.55
CA PRO A 92 13.02 29.31 6.03
C PRO A 92 11.48 29.31 5.93
N CYS A 93 10.87 28.12 5.91
CA CYS A 93 9.41 27.97 5.86
C CYS A 93 8.76 28.70 7.04
N GLY A 94 7.92 29.70 6.75
CA GLY A 94 7.11 30.34 7.78
C GLY A 94 5.95 29.41 8.17
N HIS A 95 5.65 29.27 9.46
CA HIS A 95 4.45 28.55 9.88
C HIS A 95 3.80 29.19 11.11
N GLN A 96 2.49 29.08 11.20
CA GLN A 96 1.69 29.57 12.32
C GLN A 96 0.71 28.49 12.74
N VAL A 97 0.91 27.95 13.94
CA VAL A 97 0.00 26.97 14.56
C VAL A 97 -1.17 27.71 15.19
N SER A 98 -2.39 27.35 14.79
CA SER A 98 -3.62 27.99 15.22
C SER A 98 -4.22 27.35 16.48
N LEU A 99 -3.92 26.08 16.75
CA LEU A 99 -4.51 25.31 17.85
C LEU A 99 -3.48 24.97 18.94
N PRO A 100 -3.77 25.27 20.22
CA PRO A 100 -2.87 24.94 21.33
C PRO A 100 -2.54 23.44 21.44
N ALA A 101 -3.49 22.56 21.09
CA ALA A 101 -3.28 21.10 21.16
C ALA A 101 -2.21 20.57 20.19
N PHE A 102 -1.85 21.36 19.18
CA PHE A 102 -0.84 21.05 18.17
C PHE A 102 0.44 21.86 18.36
N LEU A 103 0.42 22.84 19.28
CA LEU A 103 1.57 23.65 19.62
C LEU A 103 2.69 22.74 20.16
N ASN A 104 3.92 22.97 19.71
CA ASN A 104 5.12 22.18 20.03
C ASN A 104 5.08 20.71 19.57
N ARG A 105 4.02 20.28 18.88
CA ARG A 105 3.90 18.91 18.34
C ARG A 105 4.05 18.86 16.83
N VAL A 106 3.72 19.96 16.16
CA VAL A 106 3.85 20.13 14.72
C VAL A 106 5.23 20.68 14.39
N ASN A 107 5.87 20.08 13.39
CA ASN A 107 7.07 20.60 12.76
C ASN A 107 6.94 20.52 11.23
N ILE A 108 7.58 21.45 10.52
CA ILE A 108 7.56 21.50 9.06
C ILE A 108 8.95 21.12 8.54
N SER A 109 8.99 20.30 7.49
CA SER A 109 10.25 19.95 6.82
C SER A 109 10.91 21.16 6.18
N LYS A 110 12.22 21.04 5.89
CA LYS A 110 13.00 22.12 5.28
C LYS A 110 12.53 22.50 3.87
N ASP A 111 11.91 21.57 3.15
CA ASP A 111 11.34 21.77 1.81
C ASP A 111 9.87 22.23 1.85
N CYS A 112 9.34 22.53 3.04
CA CYS A 112 7.95 22.97 3.29
C CYS A 112 6.86 22.01 2.80
N ARG A 113 7.18 20.76 2.44
CA ARG A 113 6.24 19.78 1.88
C ARG A 113 5.70 18.79 2.89
N GLU A 114 6.36 18.64 4.01
CA GLU A 114 6.01 17.63 5.00
C GLU A 114 5.61 18.29 6.31
N LEU A 115 4.48 17.83 6.85
CA LEU A 115 4.04 18.15 8.20
C LEU A 115 4.32 16.94 9.08
N HIS A 116 5.19 17.14 10.07
CA HIS A 116 5.48 16.14 11.09
C HIS A 116 4.62 16.41 12.31
N LEU A 117 3.84 15.42 12.74
CA LEU A 117 3.06 15.45 13.97
C LEU A 117 3.66 14.46 14.97
N SER A 118 4.15 14.97 16.09
CA SER A 118 4.77 14.18 17.14
C SER A 118 3.83 13.85 18.31
N HIS A 119 4.23 12.86 19.10
CA HIS A 119 3.51 12.41 20.30
C HIS A 119 2.04 12.11 20.01
N LEU A 120 1.78 11.27 19.01
CA LEU A 120 0.44 10.92 18.56
C LEU A 120 -0.44 10.44 19.71
N LYS A 121 -1.69 10.88 19.70
CA LYS A 121 -2.72 10.54 20.66
C LYS A 121 -3.92 9.98 19.93
N GLN A 122 -4.81 9.28 20.65
CA GLN A 122 -5.96 8.64 20.02
C GLN A 122 -6.90 9.68 19.38
N GLU A 123 -7.02 10.86 19.98
CA GLU A 123 -7.83 11.99 19.48
C GLU A 123 -7.27 12.63 18.20
N ASP A 124 -6.00 12.40 17.87
CA ASP A 124 -5.42 12.91 16.63
C ASP A 124 -5.90 12.10 15.42
N ALA A 125 -6.46 10.90 15.62
CA ALA A 125 -7.05 10.13 14.53
C ALA A 125 -8.18 10.91 13.83
N GLY A 126 -8.36 10.61 12.54
CA GLY A 126 -9.38 11.20 11.70
C GLY A 126 -8.83 11.81 10.41
N ARG A 127 -9.69 12.57 9.74
CA ARG A 127 -9.41 13.16 8.43
C ARG A 127 -8.70 14.50 8.56
N TYR A 128 -7.64 14.65 7.79
CA TYR A 128 -6.87 15.87 7.60
C TYR A 128 -6.99 16.32 6.15
N SER A 129 -6.93 17.62 5.94
CA SER A 129 -6.90 18.21 4.60
C SER A 129 -5.84 19.30 4.54
N ALA A 130 -5.05 19.27 3.47
CA ALA A 130 -4.10 20.31 3.10
C ALA A 130 -4.68 21.12 1.94
N GLN A 131 -5.09 22.36 2.22
CA GLN A 131 -5.49 23.31 1.19
C GLN A 131 -4.23 24.04 0.70
N ILE A 132 -3.89 23.85 -0.56
CA ILE A 132 -2.67 24.34 -1.21
C ILE A 132 -3.06 25.48 -2.14
N VAL A 133 -2.51 26.66 -1.89
CA VAL A 133 -2.65 27.81 -2.78
C VAL A 133 -1.45 27.81 -3.73
N LEU A 134 -1.69 27.54 -5.01
CA LEU A 134 -0.69 27.57 -6.06
C LEU A 134 -0.47 29.01 -6.57
N PRO A 135 0.65 29.26 -7.27
CA PRO A 135 0.85 30.53 -7.96
C PRO A 135 -0.31 30.81 -8.92
N LYS A 136 -0.70 32.08 -9.06
CA LYS A 136 -1.89 32.52 -9.82
C LYS A 136 -3.23 32.17 -9.13
N LYS A 137 -3.20 31.90 -7.82
CA LYS A 137 -4.38 31.68 -6.97
C LYS A 137 -5.25 30.48 -7.38
N ALA A 138 -4.65 29.47 -8.01
CA ALA A 138 -5.31 28.18 -8.14
C ALA A 138 -5.25 27.46 -6.78
N GLU A 139 -6.30 26.74 -6.41
CA GLU A 139 -6.36 25.99 -5.15
C GLU A 139 -6.49 24.50 -5.42
N LEU A 140 -5.78 23.71 -4.63
CA LEU A 140 -5.86 22.25 -4.62
C LEU A 140 -6.07 21.79 -3.17
N VAL A 141 -6.74 20.65 -3.00
CA VAL A 141 -6.89 20.02 -1.70
C VAL A 141 -6.37 18.59 -1.78
N GLU A 142 -5.46 18.26 -0.86
CA GLU A 142 -5.04 16.88 -0.60
C GLU A 142 -5.62 16.42 0.74
N SER A 143 -6.01 15.15 0.85
CA SER A 143 -6.70 14.61 2.02
C SER A 143 -6.02 13.36 2.54
N PHE A 144 -5.96 13.24 3.86
CA PHE A 144 -5.29 12.16 4.57
C PHE A 144 -6.20 11.62 5.67
N ASP A 145 -6.32 10.31 5.81
CA ASP A 145 -7.04 9.65 6.90
C ASP A 145 -6.03 8.99 7.84
N LEU A 146 -5.82 9.59 9.01
CA LEU A 146 -4.92 9.09 10.04
C LEU A 146 -5.66 8.12 10.97
N GLN A 147 -5.18 6.89 11.05
CA GLN A 147 -5.55 5.93 12.09
C GLN A 147 -4.45 5.88 13.15
N VAL A 148 -4.82 5.86 14.42
CA VAL A 148 -3.86 5.73 15.53
C VAL A 148 -4.14 4.42 16.26
N SER A 149 -3.11 3.59 16.37
CA SER A 149 -3.16 2.28 17.03
C SER A 149 -2.17 2.21 18.19
N SER A 150 -2.52 1.46 19.23
CA SER A 150 -1.59 1.12 20.30
C SER A 150 -0.65 0.00 19.87
N LYS A 151 0.64 0.15 20.15
CA LYS A 151 1.65 -0.91 20.00
C LYS A 151 1.53 -1.94 21.15
N TYR A 152 0.40 -2.63 21.26
CA TYR A 152 0.38 -3.83 22.11
C TYR A 152 0.97 -5.00 21.33
N PRO A 153 1.83 -5.82 21.95
CA PRO A 153 2.35 -7.01 21.31
C PRO A 153 1.19 -7.96 21.03
N SER A 154 1.07 -8.41 19.79
CA SER A 154 0.32 -9.61 19.47
C SER A 154 0.85 -10.74 20.36
N HIS A 155 0.00 -11.20 21.28
CA HIS A 155 0.21 -12.28 22.25
C HIS A 155 1.18 -12.00 23.41
N VAL A 156 0.62 -11.55 24.54
CA VAL A 156 1.05 -12.12 25.83
C VAL A 156 0.28 -13.43 25.95
N ILE A 157 0.92 -14.56 25.62
CA ILE A 157 0.44 -15.84 26.16
C ILE A 157 0.75 -15.75 27.66
N PRO A 158 -0.24 -15.78 28.58
CA PRO A 158 0.10 -15.98 29.98
C PRO A 158 0.81 -17.33 30.07
N ASP A 159 2.10 -17.28 30.39
CA ASP A 159 2.89 -18.44 30.75
C ASP A 159 2.19 -19.11 31.94
N VAL A 160 2.11 -20.44 31.88
CA VAL A 160 1.63 -21.38 32.91
C VAL A 160 0.11 -21.61 33.00
N LEU A 161 -0.37 -22.61 32.25
CA LEU A 161 -1.05 -23.79 32.81
C LEU A 161 -0.68 -25.02 31.95
N PRO A 162 -0.18 -26.14 32.52
CA PRO A 162 0.07 -27.35 31.74
C PRO A 162 -1.27 -28.02 31.41
N LEU A 163 -1.67 -28.04 30.13
CA LEU A 163 -2.77 -28.87 29.68
C LEU A 163 -2.30 -30.30 29.37
N PRO A 164 -3.14 -31.32 29.66
CA PRO A 164 -2.81 -32.72 29.48
C PRO A 164 -2.70 -33.08 28.00
N SER A 165 -1.76 -33.98 27.72
CA SER A 165 -1.47 -34.54 26.41
C SER A 165 -2.69 -35.20 25.77
N GLY A 166 -3.04 -34.77 24.56
CA GLY A 166 -3.87 -35.55 23.65
C GLY A 166 -5.05 -34.78 23.07
N LEU A 167 -4.83 -34.14 21.93
CA LEU A 167 -5.75 -34.15 20.78
C LEU A 167 -5.05 -33.45 19.62
N GLU A 168 -4.57 -34.26 18.69
CA GLU A 168 -4.14 -33.83 17.37
C GLU A 168 -5.26 -33.04 16.69
N SER A 169 -4.94 -31.85 16.18
CA SER A 169 -5.70 -31.29 15.06
C SER A 169 -4.84 -30.30 14.27
N ALA A 170 -4.43 -30.77 13.09
CA ALA A 170 -4.12 -30.03 11.86
C ALA A 170 -3.32 -28.71 11.99
N PHE A 171 -1.99 -28.82 11.98
CA PHE A 171 -1.11 -27.75 11.53
C PHE A 171 -0.62 -28.05 10.11
N CYS A 172 -0.77 -27.09 9.20
CA CYS A 172 -0.26 -27.18 7.83
C CYS A 172 1.28 -27.31 7.83
N PRO A 173 1.88 -28.25 7.09
CA PRO A 173 3.33 -28.43 7.09
C PRO A 173 4.03 -27.30 6.31
N GLN A 174 4.90 -26.56 6.99
CA GLN A 174 5.90 -25.69 6.40
C GLN A 174 7.05 -26.58 5.86
N GLN A 175 7.17 -26.73 4.54
CA GLN A 175 8.36 -27.34 3.94
C GLN A 175 9.54 -26.37 4.06
N SER A 176 10.41 -26.60 5.04
CA SER A 176 11.77 -26.06 5.06
C SER A 176 12.68 -27.11 4.43
N GLY A 177 13.13 -26.85 3.21
CA GLY A 177 14.07 -27.69 2.49
C GLY A 177 15.51 -27.50 2.95
N SER A 178 16.29 -28.56 2.72
CA SER A 178 17.76 -28.64 2.66
C SER A 178 18.54 -28.71 3.99
N SER A 179 18.69 -29.93 4.51
CA SER A 179 19.88 -30.33 5.28
C SER A 179 20.86 -31.04 4.34
N PHE A 180 21.95 -30.34 4.01
CA PHE A 180 23.15 -30.91 3.40
C PHE A 180 23.86 -31.82 4.42
N TYR A 181 24.19 -33.06 4.03
CA TYR A 181 25.24 -33.85 4.66
C TYR A 181 26.13 -34.47 3.58
N PRO A 182 27.44 -34.23 3.62
CA PRO A 182 28.44 -35.25 3.33
C PRO A 182 29.36 -35.42 4.57
N PRO A 183 30.07 -36.55 4.81
CA PRO A 183 31.08 -37.05 3.87
C PRO A 183 31.36 -38.59 3.83
N TRP A 184 31.79 -39.02 2.65
CA TRP A 184 32.71 -40.11 2.27
C TRP A 184 33.43 -40.92 3.38
N LYS A 185 33.20 -42.25 3.38
CA LYS A 185 34.16 -43.35 3.67
C LYS A 185 33.50 -44.69 3.29
N ASP A 186 33.75 -45.24 2.11
CA ASP A 186 34.81 -46.19 1.72
C ASP A 186 34.55 -47.68 2.09
N ARG A 187 34.43 -48.49 1.03
CA ARG A 187 34.93 -49.87 0.83
C ARG A 187 34.49 -51.03 1.77
N ARG A 188 33.75 -52.00 1.22
CA ARG A 188 34.26 -53.31 0.68
C ARG A 188 33.12 -54.34 0.44
N LEU A 189 33.20 -55.02 -0.72
CA LEU A 189 33.07 -56.48 -1.00
C LEU A 189 31.85 -57.23 -0.42
N SER A 190 31.13 -58.13 -1.10
CA SER A 190 31.37 -58.92 -2.30
C SER A 190 30.03 -59.48 -2.83
N GLN A 191 30.06 -59.79 -4.12
CA GLN A 191 29.25 -60.77 -4.88
C GLN A 191 29.22 -62.18 -4.25
N PRO A 192 28.48 -63.18 -4.78
CA PRO A 192 28.01 -63.39 -6.17
C PRO A 192 26.51 -63.19 -6.43
#